data_AF-A0AAJ0JMD2-F1
#
_entry.id   AF-A0AAJ0JMD2-F1
#
_cell.length_a   1.000
_cell.length_b   1.000
_cell.length_c   1.000
_cell.angle_alpha   90.00
_cell.angle_beta   90.00
_cell.angle_gamma   90.00
#
_symmetry.space_group_name_H-M   'P 1'
#
loop_
_entity.id
_entity.type
_entity.pdbx_description
1 polymer ?
#
loop_
_entity_poly.entity_id
_entity_poly.type
_entity_poly.pdbx_seq_one_letter_code
_entity_poly.pdbx_strand_id
1 'polypeptide(L)'
;MMNNIEKLESEKEVLNFLFGLRNTKITDSNVELISTKIYEKMLEHPTADAWSFFRFAIAKENILLGNLINVNERNLESVILRKHREDARKTRKSLLGYCEMEPLYTPDDKKVVSNE
;
A
#
# COMPACT_ATOMS: atom_id res chain seq x y z
N MET A 1 -2.08 9.67 -11.22
CA MET A 1 -0.96 10.52 -10.77
C MET A 1 -1.53 11.45 -9.71
N MET A 2 -1.09 11.32 -8.46
CA MET A 2 -1.44 12.31 -7.41
C MET A 2 -0.89 13.67 -7.83
N ASN A 3 -1.66 14.73 -7.65
CA ASN A 3 -1.19 16.07 -7.99
C ASN A 3 -0.07 16.47 -7.02
N ASN A 4 0.96 17.19 -7.48
CA ASN A 4 2.13 17.51 -6.66
C ASN A 4 1.77 18.25 -5.36
N ILE A 5 0.68 19.01 -5.36
CA ILE A 5 0.16 19.75 -4.20
C ILE A 5 -0.43 18.78 -3.16
N GLU A 6 -1.28 17.84 -3.57
CA GLU A 6 -1.88 16.84 -2.67
C GLU A 6 -0.81 15.97 -2.01
N LYS A 7 0.26 15.63 -2.76
CA LYS A 7 1.41 14.94 -2.17
C LYS A 7 2.06 15.80 -1.08
N LEU A 8 2.35 17.07 -1.36
CA LEU A 8 2.97 17.98 -0.39
C LEU A 8 2.10 18.19 0.87
N GLU A 9 0.78 18.28 0.72
CA GLU A 9 -0.15 18.37 1.84
C GLU A 9 -0.10 17.11 2.71
N SER A 10 -0.14 15.93 2.06
CA SER A 10 0.02 14.64 2.75
C SER A 10 1.34 14.55 3.52
N GLU A 11 2.47 14.95 2.92
CA GLU A 11 3.77 14.96 3.61
C GLU A 11 3.76 15.89 4.83
N LYS A 12 3.18 17.09 4.68
CA LYS A 12 3.08 18.08 5.75
C LYS A 12 2.24 17.56 6.92
N GLU A 13 1.12 16.91 6.65
CA GLU A 13 0.25 16.35 7.70
C GLU A 13 0.95 15.24 8.49
N VAL A 14 1.64 14.34 7.79
CA VAL A 14 2.42 13.28 8.43
C VAL A 14 3.55 13.86 9.28
N LEU A 15 4.29 14.85 8.78
CA LEU A 15 5.35 15.51 9.55
C LEU A 15 4.80 16.20 10.80
N ASN A 16 3.69 16.94 10.70
CA ASN A 16 3.07 17.61 11.84
C ASN A 16 2.66 16.59 12.93
N PHE A 17 2.06 15.47 12.52
CA PHE A 17 1.71 14.38 13.43
C PHE A 17 2.95 13.80 14.13
N LEU A 18 4.00 13.48 13.36
CA LEU A 18 5.24 12.88 13.87
C LEU A 18 6.00 13.82 14.82
N PHE A 19 6.07 15.11 14.51
CA PHE A 19 6.66 16.11 15.39
C PHE A 19 5.87 16.26 16.70
N GLY A 20 4.54 16.10 16.67
CA GLY A 20 3.71 16.04 17.87
C GLY A 20 4.07 14.84 18.77
N LEU A 21 4.43 13.70 18.17
CA LEU A 21 4.86 12.50 18.90
C LEU A 21 6.31 12.54 19.38
N ARG A 22 7.18 13.34 18.76
CA ARG A 22 8.63 13.40 19.06
C ARG A 22 8.94 13.50 20.55
N ASN A 23 8.25 14.39 21.25
CA ASN A 23 8.49 14.69 22.67
C ASN A 23 7.67 13.81 23.62
N THR A 24 6.89 12.87 23.09
CA THR A 24 6.08 11.97 23.91
C THR A 24 6.97 10.89 24.50
N LYS A 25 6.96 10.76 25.83
CA LYS A 25 7.61 9.64 26.52
C LYS A 25 6.79 8.37 26.30
N ILE A 26 7.39 7.37 25.66
CA ILE A 26 6.77 6.08 25.40
C ILE A 26 7.05 5.15 26.58
N THR A 27 5.99 4.55 27.11
CA THR A 27 5.98 3.64 28.26
C THR A 27 5.10 2.44 27.96
N ASP A 28 5.24 1.35 28.73
CA ASP A 28 4.44 0.14 28.53
C ASP A 28 2.92 0.40 28.61
N SER A 29 2.51 1.41 29.37
CA SER A 29 1.11 1.83 29.51
C SER A 29 0.52 2.60 28.32
N ASN A 30 1.34 3.14 27.41
CA ASN A 30 0.87 3.97 26.30
C ASN A 30 1.37 3.53 24.92
N VAL A 31 2.27 2.55 24.86
CA VAL A 31 2.90 2.07 23.62
C VAL A 31 1.86 1.59 22.60
N GLU A 32 0.83 0.86 23.05
CA GLU A 32 -0.23 0.36 22.19
C GLU A 32 -1.07 1.50 21.61
N LEU A 33 -1.48 2.45 22.46
CA LEU A 33 -2.24 3.63 22.02
C LEU A 33 -1.45 4.45 20.98
N ILE A 34 -0.15 4.67 21.21
CA ILE A 34 0.71 5.41 20.27
C ILE A 34 0.87 4.62 18.97
N SER A 35 1.06 3.29 19.05
CA SER A 35 1.15 2.43 17.87
C SER A 35 -0.12 2.49 17.04
N THR A 36 -1.30 2.42 17.66
CA THR A 36 -2.59 2.51 16.98
C THR A 36 -2.74 3.85 16.26
N LYS A 37 -2.40 4.96 16.92
CA LYS A 37 -2.42 6.30 16.28
C LYS A 37 -1.50 6.39 15.07
N ILE A 38 -0.30 5.81 15.15
CA ILE A 38 0.63 5.75 14.02
C ILE A 38 0.00 4.94 12.88
N TYR A 39 -0.55 3.76 13.18
CA TYR A 39 -1.17 2.90 12.20
C TYR A 39 -2.35 3.57 11.50
N GLU A 40 -3.26 4.20 12.24
CA GLU A 40 -4.39 4.96 11.69
C GLU A 40 -3.91 6.07 10.76
N LYS A 41 -2.92 6.86 11.19
CA LYS A 41 -2.38 7.94 10.35
C LYS A 41 -1.66 7.41 9.10
N MET A 42 -1.03 6.23 9.19
CA MET A 42 -0.47 5.54 8.02
C MET A 42 -1.54 5.02 7.07
N LEU A 43 -2.73 4.63 7.55
CA LEU A 43 -3.83 4.26 6.66
C LEU A 43 -4.38 5.47 5.90
N GLU A 44 -4.36 6.66 6.50
CA GLU A 44 -4.74 7.92 5.85
C GLU A 44 -3.69 8.34 4.80
N HIS A 45 -2.40 8.18 5.11
CA HIS A 45 -1.28 8.62 4.26
C HIS A 45 -0.26 7.48 4.02
N PRO A 46 -0.65 6.40 3.32
CA PRO A 46 0.15 5.17 3.23
C PRO A 46 1.42 5.30 2.40
N THR A 47 1.49 6.31 1.52
CA THR A 47 2.59 6.52 0.58
C THR A 47 3.43 7.75 0.90
N ALA A 48 3.28 8.33 2.09
CA ALA A 48 4.06 9.51 2.49
C ALA A 48 5.52 9.12 2.77
N ASP A 49 6.46 9.78 2.09
CA ASP A 49 7.89 9.52 2.23
C ASP A 49 8.39 9.93 3.63
N ALA A 50 7.70 10.89 4.28
CA ALA A 50 7.97 11.39 5.63
C ALA A 50 8.07 10.31 6.71
N TRP A 51 7.34 9.18 6.60
CA TRP A 51 7.44 8.07 7.56
C TRP A 51 8.88 7.54 7.65
N SER A 52 9.46 7.25 6.48
CA SER A 52 10.81 6.70 6.38
C SER A 52 11.86 7.72 6.81
N PHE A 53 11.76 8.97 6.33
CA PHE A 53 12.72 10.03 6.63
C PHE A 53 12.73 10.38 8.12
N PHE A 54 11.54 10.52 8.72
CA PHE A 54 11.44 10.83 10.14
C PHE A 54 11.97 9.70 11.01
N ARG A 55 11.67 8.43 10.66
CA ARG A 55 12.21 7.27 11.36
C ARG A 55 13.74 7.32 11.43
N PHE A 56 14.40 7.63 10.31
CA PHE A 56 15.86 7.72 10.27
C PHE A 56 16.39 8.92 11.08
N ALA A 57 15.69 10.06 11.04
CA ALA A 57 16.08 11.25 11.77
C ALA A 57 15.97 11.07 13.29
N ILE A 58 14.89 10.44 13.77
CA ILE A 58 14.60 10.29 15.20
C ILE A 58 15.30 9.09 15.84
N ALA A 59 15.89 8.18 15.05
CA ALA A 59 16.45 6.91 15.53
C ALA A 59 17.49 7.07 16.64
N LYS A 60 18.17 8.21 16.77
CA LYS A 60 19.13 8.49 17.84
C LYS A 60 18.52 9.14 19.08
N GLU A 61 17.41 9.86 18.92
CA GLU A 61 16.78 10.64 19.98
C GLU A 61 15.62 9.89 20.66
N ASN A 62 14.84 9.15 19.88
CA ASN A 62 13.68 8.39 20.34
C ASN A 62 13.58 7.06 19.59
N ILE A 63 14.46 6.12 19.97
CA ILE A 63 14.57 4.79 19.37
C ILE A 63 13.22 4.05 19.38
N LEU A 64 12.48 4.14 20.49
CA LEU A 64 11.18 3.47 20.64
C LEU A 64 10.17 3.98 19.60
N LEU A 65 10.08 5.29 19.41
CA LEU A 65 9.20 5.87 18.39
C LEU A 65 9.62 5.43 16.98
N GLY A 66 10.92 5.46 16.68
CA GLY A 66 11.45 4.98 15.40
C GLY A 66 11.11 3.50 15.14
N ASN A 67 11.20 2.66 16.17
CA ASN A 67 10.84 1.25 16.09
C ASN A 67 9.34 1.05 15.87
N LEU A 68 8.49 1.82 16.55
CA LEU A 68 7.04 1.75 16.34
C LEU A 68 6.65 2.13 14.90
N ILE A 69 7.25 3.18 14.35
CA ILE A 69 7.03 3.57 12.96
C ILE A 69 7.44 2.43 12.02
N ASN A 70 8.63 1.85 12.22
CA ASN A 70 9.12 0.73 11.40
C ASN A 70 8.20 -0.51 11.44
N VAL A 71 7.72 -0.88 12.64
CA VAL A 71 6.85 -2.04 12.80
C VAL A 71 5.52 -1.81 12.08
N ASN A 72 4.92 -0.63 12.24
CA ASN A 72 3.65 -0.31 11.58
C ASN A 72 3.80 -0.20 10.06
N GLU A 73 4.90 0.37 9.56
CA GLU A 73 5.23 0.44 8.14
C GLU A 73 5.28 -0.98 7.52
N ARG A 74 6.04 -1.89 8.14
CA ARG A 74 6.14 -3.30 7.69
C ARG A 74 4.81 -4.04 7.76
N ASN A 75 4.03 -3.80 8.81
CA ASN A 75 2.72 -4.42 8.96
C ASN A 75 1.77 -3.95 7.85
N LEU A 76 1.74 -2.64 7.57
CA LEU A 76 0.93 -2.07 6.51
C LEU A 76 1.34 -2.61 5.13
N GLU A 77 2.64 -2.66 4.85
CA GLU A 77 3.18 -3.19 3.60
C GLU A 77 2.77 -4.67 3.41
N SER A 78 2.83 -5.48 4.48
CA SER A 78 2.35 -6.86 4.46
C SER A 78 0.85 -6.96 4.15
N VAL A 79 0.02 -6.09 4.75
CA VAL A 79 -1.43 -6.06 4.51
C VAL A 79 -1.76 -5.64 3.08
N ILE A 80 -1.10 -4.59 2.58
CA ILE A 80 -1.27 -4.10 1.21
C ILE A 80 -0.86 -5.18 0.20
N LEU A 81 0.30 -5.82 0.39
CA LEU A 81 0.76 -6.91 -0.47
C LEU A 81 -0.18 -8.12 -0.46
N ARG A 82 -0.74 -8.49 0.70
CA ARG A 82 -1.74 -9.57 0.81
C ARG A 82 -3.01 -9.23 0.04
N LYS A 83 -3.52 -8.00 0.17
CA LYS A 83 -4.72 -7.55 -0.54
C LYS A 83 -4.50 -7.55 -2.05
N HIS A 84 -3.38 -7.01 -2.54
CA HIS A 84 -3.05 -7.05 -3.97
C HIS A 84 -2.94 -8.48 -4.52
N ARG A 85 -2.34 -9.40 -3.76
CA ARG A 85 -2.27 -10.83 -4.16
C ARG A 85 -3.66 -11.46 -4.23
N GLU A 86 -4.54 -11.15 -3.29
CA GLU A 86 -5.91 -11.66 -3.26
C GLU A 86 -6.75 -11.12 -4.42
N ASP A 87 -6.65 -9.83 -4.71
CA ASP A 87 -7.34 -9.20 -5.83
C ASP A 87 -6.82 -9.75 -7.17
N ALA A 88 -5.50 -9.94 -7.31
CA ALA A 88 -4.92 -10.58 -8.50
C ALA A 88 -5.42 -12.03 -8.69
N ARG A 89 -5.61 -12.79 -7.61
CA ARG A 89 -6.20 -14.14 -7.67
C ARG A 89 -7.66 -14.11 -8.13
N LYS A 90 -8.45 -13.17 -7.61
CA LYS A 90 -9.86 -12.98 -8.03
C LYS A 90 -9.94 -12.60 -9.52
N THR A 91 -9.11 -11.66 -9.97
CA THR A 91 -9.03 -11.27 -11.38
C THR A 91 -8.61 -12.45 -12.26
N ARG A 92 -7.61 -13.22 -11.86
CA ARG A 92 -7.19 -14.43 -12.59
C ARG A 92 -8.32 -15.47 -12.67
N LYS A 93 -9.03 -15.71 -11.57
CA LYS A 93 -10.18 -16.64 -11.55
C LYS A 93 -11.31 -16.15 -12.45
N SER A 94 -11.59 -14.86 -12.44
CA SER A 94 -12.58 -14.25 -13.34
C SER A 94 -12.20 -14.42 -14.80
N LEU A 95 -10.94 -14.15 -15.17
CA LEU A 95 -10.45 -14.28 -16.54
C LEU A 95 -10.45 -15.73 -17.03
N LEU A 96 -10.08 -16.69 -16.16
CA LEU A 96 -10.16 -18.12 -16.50
C LEU A 96 -11.59 -18.57 -16.80
N GLY A 97 -12.59 -18.04 -16.07
CA GLY A 97 -14.00 -18.30 -16.37
C GLY A 97 -14.47 -17.74 -17.72
N TYR A 98 -13.80 -16.71 -18.26
CA TYR A 98 -14.06 -16.21 -19.61
C TYR A 98 -13.37 -17.07 -20.69
N CYS A 99 -12.18 -17.61 -20.41
CA CYS A 99 -11.46 -18.48 -21.35
C CYS A 99 -12.13 -19.86 -21.55
N GLU A 100 -12.95 -20.32 -20.62
CA GLU A 100 -13.71 -21.58 -20.74
C GLU A 100 -15.03 -21.43 -21.53
N MET A 101 -15.42 -20.20 -21.91
CA MET A 101 -16.71 -19.89 -22.53
C MET A 101 -16.64 -19.43 -24.00
N GLU A 102 -15.45 -19.24 -24.57
CA GLU A 102 -15.32 -19.00 -26.02
C GLU A 102 -15.23 -20.35 -26.75
N PRO A 103 -16.23 -20.75 -27.57
CA PRO A 103 -15.99 -21.80 -28.53
C PRO A 103 -14.87 -21.32 -29.45
N LEU A 104 -13.78 -22.08 -29.51
CA LEU A 104 -12.71 -21.87 -30.47
C LEU A 104 -13.36 -21.72 -31.85
N TYR A 105 -13.35 -20.51 -32.40
CA TYR A 105 -13.74 -20.27 -33.77
C TYR A 105 -12.83 -21.11 -34.66
N THR A 106 -13.32 -22.25 -35.13
CA THR A 106 -12.75 -22.96 -36.27
C THR A 106 -13.28 -22.25 -37.51
N PRO A 107 -12.42 -21.52 -38.27
CA PRO A 107 -12.87 -20.94 -39.52
C PRO A 107 -13.23 -22.09 -40.45
N ASP A 108 -14.53 -22.26 -40.73
CA ASP A 108 -14.98 -23.21 -41.74
C ASP A 108 -14.32 -22.88 -43.08
N ASP A 109 -13.87 -23.95 -43.73
CA ASP A 109 -13.22 -24.02 -45.02
C ASP A 109 -13.78 -23.01 -46.02
N LYS A 110 -13.06 -21.89 -46.21
CA LYS A 110 -13.31 -21.00 -47.34
C LYS A 110 -12.88 -21.73 -48.61
N LYS A 111 -13.90 -22.30 -49.28
CA LYS A 111 -13.87 -22.81 -50.65
C LYS A 111 -12.91 -22.01 -51.52
N VAL A 112 -11.89 -22.69 -52.03
CA VAL A 112 -11.04 -22.22 -53.13
C VAL A 112 -11.95 -22.01 -54.33
N VAL A 113 -12.18 -20.75 -54.70
CA VAL A 113 -12.77 -20.42 -56.01
C VAL A 113 -11.60 -20.44 -56.99
N SER A 114 -11.50 -21.53 -57.76
CA SER A 114 -10.64 -21.61 -58.93
C SER A 114 -11.26 -20.75 -60.04
N ASN A 115 -10.55 -19.70 -60.46
CA ASN A 115 -10.88 -19.01 -61.70
C ASN A 115 -10.17 -19.73 -62.84
N GLU A 116 -10.97 -20.27 -63.76
CA GLU A 116 -10.57 -20.67 -65.12
C GLU A 116 -10.10 -19.46 -65.94
#